data_AF-A0ABC8L220-F1
#
_entry.id   AF-A0ABC8L220-F1
#
_cell.length_a   1.000
_cell.length_b   1.000
_cell.length_c   1.000
_cell.angle_alpha   90.00
_cell.angle_beta   90.00
_cell.angle_gamma   90.00
#
_symmetry.space_group_name_H-M   'P 1'
#
loop_
_entity.id
_entity.type
_entity.pdbx_description
1 polymer ?
#
loop_
_entity_poly.entity_id
_entity_poly.type
_entity_poly.pdbx_seq_one_letter_code
_entity_poly.pdbx_strand_id
1 'polypeptide(L)'
;MLALFSSSYLTLSRSVTLHLSQRTTLTSLTMSMNLRRTHAYAGNPLKSKTPKSTDTLSPSSALKSLKALIPLIPNHTTPSPDFKVLPFSKGRPLVFSNGGGDSSTSPIWHLGWISLADCKGMLASRGVDLDENSLVYLGPKVEEDLVCWAVDVSLEEEGEENGVVSGLESRKLCFVELRTLMVAADWVDQKAMDELAIAGHARALLEWHRVSRFCGSCGGANVPKEAGRRKQCSNEACGKRVYPRVDPVVIMLVIDRENDRALLSRQSRYVPRMWSCLAGFIEPGESLEEAVRRETWEETGIEVGEVVYHSSQPWPVGPSSMPCQLMLGFFAFAKTLDINVDKEELEGKSNFNSFRKIPKSFLTFITFCCADAQWHSREDVKKALAFAEYRKAQRTAASKIEQICKGVEKSQSLSTDFNLESGELAPMFIPGPFAIAHHLISTWVDQGSGNVCSTPQAPSLSSL
;
A
#
# COMPACT_ATOMS: atom_id res chain seq x y z
N MET A 1 80.73 -13.34 36.07
CA MET A 1 80.65 -13.54 34.60
C MET A 1 79.44 -12.76 34.12
N LEU A 2 79.52 -11.56 33.53
CA LEU A 2 80.65 -10.78 33.00
C LEU A 2 81.21 -11.25 31.64
N ALA A 3 80.54 -10.83 30.56
CA ALA A 3 81.02 -10.50 29.19
C ALA A 3 79.81 -9.84 28.48
N LEU A 4 79.78 -8.64 27.87
CA LEU A 4 80.73 -7.71 27.22
C LEU A 4 81.14 -8.02 25.77
N PHE A 5 80.37 -7.44 24.82
CA PHE A 5 80.79 -6.75 23.57
C PHE A 5 79.62 -5.77 23.24
N SER A 6 79.76 -4.46 22.92
CA SER A 6 80.66 -3.72 22.01
C SER A 6 80.36 -4.03 20.53
N SER A 7 80.09 -3.11 19.59
CA SER A 7 79.96 -1.63 19.56
C SER A 7 79.00 -1.24 18.39
N SER A 8 78.66 0.00 17.95
CA SER A 8 79.13 1.39 18.12
C SER A 8 77.97 2.38 17.84
N TYR A 9 78.18 3.70 18.03
CA TYR A 9 77.23 4.78 17.66
C TYR A 9 77.24 5.12 16.16
N LEU A 10 76.09 5.59 15.65
CA LEU A 10 76.04 6.55 14.53
C LEU A 10 74.77 7.42 14.63
N THR A 11 74.94 8.71 14.88
CA THR A 11 73.84 9.70 14.95
C THR A 11 73.53 10.27 13.58
N LEU A 12 72.27 10.30 13.17
CA LEU A 12 71.83 11.21 12.11
C LEU A 12 70.40 11.73 12.37
N SER A 13 70.27 13.06 12.39
CA SER A 13 68.96 13.73 12.42
C SER A 13 68.23 13.51 11.09
N ARG A 14 66.91 13.29 11.14
CA ARG A 14 66.04 13.41 9.97
C ARG A 14 64.71 14.07 10.34
N SER A 15 64.51 15.27 9.79
CA SER A 15 63.26 16.02 9.86
C SER A 15 62.11 15.24 9.24
N VAL A 16 60.92 15.33 9.84
CA VAL A 16 59.68 14.77 9.26
C VAL A 16 59.18 15.70 8.16
N THR A 17 59.60 15.46 6.92
CA THR A 17 59.05 16.15 5.74
C THR A 17 57.76 15.45 5.31
N LEU A 18 56.61 16.10 5.56
CA LEU A 18 55.31 15.66 5.06
C LEU A 18 55.25 15.78 3.53
N HIS A 19 55.51 14.68 2.83
CA HIS A 19 55.38 14.63 1.37
C HIS A 19 53.91 14.48 0.97
N LEU A 20 53.29 15.58 0.55
CA LEU A 20 51.92 15.62 0.07
C LEU A 20 51.79 14.90 -1.28
N SER A 21 51.51 13.58 -1.23
CA SER A 21 51.27 12.79 -2.44
C SER A 21 49.87 13.07 -2.99
N GLN A 22 49.79 13.85 -4.07
CA GLN A 22 48.55 14.07 -4.82
C GLN A 22 48.16 12.77 -5.56
N ARG A 23 47.40 11.90 -4.90
CA ARG A 23 46.61 10.88 -5.60
C ARG A 23 45.32 11.52 -6.13
N THR A 24 45.26 11.72 -7.44
CA THR A 24 44.02 11.97 -8.18
C THR A 24 43.13 10.72 -8.18
N THR A 25 42.53 10.42 -7.03
CA THR A 25 41.38 9.51 -6.98
C THR A 25 40.20 10.19 -7.65
N LEU A 26 39.84 9.73 -8.85
CA LEU A 26 38.56 10.05 -9.47
C LEU A 26 37.45 9.80 -8.45
N THR A 27 36.74 10.86 -8.07
CA THR A 27 35.56 10.76 -7.22
C THR A 27 34.46 10.08 -8.01
N SER A 28 34.45 8.75 -7.96
CA SER A 28 33.30 7.95 -8.37
C SER A 28 32.08 8.52 -7.66
N LEU A 29 31.11 8.98 -8.45
CA LEU A 29 29.87 9.52 -7.94
C LEU A 29 29.13 8.39 -7.21
N THR A 30 29.24 8.39 -5.89
CA THR A 30 28.42 7.57 -5.01
C THR A 30 26.98 8.01 -5.19
N MET A 31 26.30 7.39 -6.16
CA MET A 31 24.87 7.51 -6.37
C MET A 31 24.17 7.02 -5.10
N SER A 32 23.89 7.96 -4.20
CA SER A 32 23.01 7.76 -3.05
C SER A 32 21.63 7.44 -3.61
N MET A 33 21.36 6.14 -3.80
CA MET A 33 20.07 5.64 -4.23
C MET A 33 19.08 5.93 -3.12
N ASN A 34 18.37 7.04 -3.25
CA ASN A 34 17.41 7.51 -2.27
C ASN A 34 16.43 6.39 -1.91
N LEU A 35 16.46 5.96 -0.64
CA LEU A 35 15.57 4.99 0.00
C LEU A 35 14.14 5.54 0.18
N ARG A 36 13.62 6.24 -0.85
CA ARG A 36 12.33 6.93 -0.91
C ARG A 36 11.50 6.56 -2.14
N ARG A 37 11.74 5.39 -2.76
CA ARG A 37 10.71 4.73 -3.58
C ARG A 37 9.69 4.08 -2.64
N THR A 38 8.82 4.88 -2.02
CA THR A 38 7.76 4.38 -1.15
C THR A 38 6.78 3.54 -1.95
N HIS A 39 6.38 2.38 -1.43
CA HIS A 39 5.25 1.63 -1.97
C HIS A 39 3.96 2.46 -1.79
N ALA A 40 3.01 2.36 -2.73
CA ALA A 40 1.70 2.96 -2.50
C ALA A 40 1.07 2.43 -1.20
N TYR A 41 0.36 3.30 -0.49
CA TYR A 41 -0.24 3.05 0.83
C TYR A 41 0.74 2.86 2.02
N ALA A 42 2.06 2.84 1.79
CA ALA A 42 3.07 2.82 2.86
C ALA A 42 3.49 4.25 3.26
N GLY A 43 4.10 4.40 4.45
CA GLY A 43 4.72 5.68 4.86
C GLY A 43 3.79 6.75 5.44
N ASN A 44 2.52 6.43 5.74
CA ASN A 44 1.49 7.38 6.21
C ASN A 44 2.01 8.39 7.27
N PRO A 45 2.06 9.70 6.95
CA PRO A 45 2.70 10.70 7.81
C PRO A 45 1.95 10.93 9.12
N LEU A 46 0.62 10.75 9.16
CA LEU A 46 -0.21 10.93 10.36
C LEU A 46 0.11 9.92 11.48
N LYS A 47 0.84 8.84 11.18
CA LYS A 47 1.32 7.86 12.16
C LYS A 47 2.72 8.15 12.71
N SER A 48 3.52 8.95 12.01
CA SER A 48 4.94 9.18 12.34
C SER A 48 5.17 9.80 13.72
N LYS A 49 4.23 10.64 14.18
CA LYS A 49 4.27 11.38 15.45
C LYS A 49 3.02 11.08 16.29
N THR A 50 2.85 9.82 16.71
CA THR A 50 1.71 9.44 17.58
C THR A 50 1.85 10.14 18.95
N PRO A 51 0.88 10.98 19.39
CA PRO A 51 0.98 11.70 20.65
C PRO A 51 0.94 10.78 21.88
N LYS A 52 1.52 11.24 23.00
CA LYS A 52 1.41 10.54 24.28
C LYS A 52 -0.04 10.57 24.78
N SER A 53 -0.42 9.64 25.66
CA SER A 53 -1.80 9.56 26.20
C SER A 53 -2.24 10.76 27.03
N THR A 54 -1.30 11.62 27.44
CA THR A 54 -1.53 12.89 28.16
C THR A 54 -1.69 14.11 27.23
N ASP A 55 -1.55 13.92 25.93
CA ASP A 55 -1.52 14.98 24.92
C ASP A 55 -2.93 15.40 24.48
N THR A 56 -3.13 16.66 24.12
CA THR A 56 -4.41 17.18 23.58
C THR A 56 -4.76 16.55 22.23
N LEU A 57 -3.74 16.24 21.43
CA LEU A 57 -3.89 15.60 20.11
C LEU A 57 -4.05 14.07 20.19
N SER A 58 -3.98 13.47 21.39
CA SER A 58 -4.12 12.02 21.57
C SER A 58 -5.50 11.49 21.15
N PRO A 59 -5.65 10.21 20.75
CA PRO A 59 -6.95 9.67 20.31
C PRO A 59 -8.06 9.82 21.35
N SER A 60 -7.74 9.64 22.63
CA SER A 60 -8.72 9.78 23.73
C SER A 60 -9.12 11.24 23.96
N SER A 61 -8.16 12.17 23.92
CA SER A 61 -8.41 13.61 24.04
C SER A 61 -9.24 14.12 22.86
N ALA A 62 -8.84 13.78 21.64
CA ALA A 62 -9.53 14.16 20.42
C ALA A 62 -10.98 13.64 20.36
N LEU A 63 -11.23 12.39 20.79
CA LEU A 63 -12.60 11.86 20.88
C LEU A 63 -13.45 12.60 21.93
N LYS A 64 -12.85 13.03 23.04
CA LYS A 64 -13.55 13.83 24.06
C LYS A 64 -13.94 15.21 23.51
N SER A 65 -13.04 15.87 22.80
CA SER A 65 -13.32 17.16 22.13
C SER A 65 -14.39 17.00 21.04
N LEU A 66 -14.28 15.98 20.19
CA LEU A 66 -15.24 15.67 19.13
C LEU A 66 -16.67 15.51 19.68
N LYS A 67 -16.84 14.72 20.74
CA LYS A 67 -18.12 14.54 21.47
C LYS A 67 -18.72 15.85 22.00
N ALA A 68 -17.88 16.78 22.45
CA ALA A 68 -18.34 18.08 22.95
C ALA A 68 -18.74 19.05 21.82
N LEU A 69 -18.18 18.89 20.61
CA LEU A 69 -18.36 19.81 19.49
C LEU A 69 -19.53 19.45 18.57
N ILE A 70 -19.80 18.16 18.34
CA ILE A 70 -20.90 17.70 17.47
C ILE A 70 -22.26 18.35 17.82
N PRO A 71 -22.67 18.49 19.10
CA PRO A 71 -23.92 19.18 19.46
C PRO A 71 -23.91 20.70 19.20
N LEU A 72 -22.74 21.34 19.25
CA LEU A 72 -22.60 22.80 19.21
C LEU A 72 -22.57 23.39 17.79
N ILE A 73 -22.24 22.58 16.78
CA ILE A 73 -22.23 22.99 15.36
C ILE A 73 -23.67 23.34 14.91
N PRO A 74 -23.89 24.52 14.28
CA PRO A 74 -22.90 25.42 13.68
C PRO A 74 -22.52 26.66 14.53
N ASN A 75 -23.01 26.78 15.77
CA ASN A 75 -23.08 28.04 16.51
C ASN A 75 -21.76 28.52 17.17
N HIS A 76 -20.63 27.86 16.92
CA HIS A 76 -19.34 28.18 17.53
C HIS A 76 -18.21 28.29 16.50
N THR A 77 -17.41 29.34 16.63
CA THR A 77 -16.18 29.56 15.87
C THR A 77 -15.11 28.50 16.17
N THR A 78 -14.25 28.23 15.19
CA THR A 78 -13.12 27.27 15.18
C THR A 78 -12.53 26.94 16.56
N PRO A 79 -12.68 25.69 17.06
CA PRO A 79 -11.94 25.22 18.23
C PRO A 79 -10.47 24.93 17.90
N SER A 80 -9.62 24.90 18.93
CA SER A 80 -8.30 24.24 18.91
C SER A 80 -8.41 22.91 19.68
N PRO A 81 -7.90 21.78 19.14
CA PRO A 81 -7.41 21.62 17.77
C PRO A 81 -8.54 21.70 16.74
N ASP A 82 -8.20 22.04 15.49
CA ASP A 82 -9.17 21.99 14.38
C ASP A 82 -9.41 20.54 13.93
N PHE A 83 -10.55 20.30 13.27
CA PHE A 83 -11.02 18.98 12.87
C PHE A 83 -11.31 18.92 11.37
N LYS A 84 -10.42 18.26 10.61
CA LYS A 84 -10.71 17.85 9.23
C LYS A 84 -11.21 16.41 9.19
N VAL A 85 -12.27 16.22 8.42
CA VAL A 85 -12.86 14.91 8.12
C VAL A 85 -12.60 14.57 6.66
N LEU A 86 -12.23 13.33 6.38
CA LEU A 86 -12.18 12.75 5.03
C LEU A 86 -13.37 11.81 4.82
N PRO A 87 -14.40 12.20 4.06
CA PRO A 87 -15.55 11.36 3.77
C PRO A 87 -15.19 10.21 2.81
N PHE A 88 -15.88 9.09 2.98
CA PHE A 88 -15.86 7.95 2.05
C PHE A 88 -17.29 7.61 1.60
N SER A 89 -17.44 7.10 0.38
CA SER A 89 -18.68 6.51 -0.13
C SER A 89 -18.38 5.14 -0.73
N LYS A 90 -18.91 4.07 -0.13
CA LYS A 90 -18.77 2.68 -0.56
C LYS A 90 -17.30 2.31 -0.76
N GLY A 91 -16.46 2.67 0.22
CA GLY A 91 -15.00 2.44 0.23
C GLY A 91 -14.15 3.39 -0.64
N ARG A 92 -14.75 4.40 -1.27
CA ARG A 92 -14.08 5.40 -2.13
C ARG A 92 -13.89 6.72 -1.36
N PRO A 93 -12.68 7.28 -1.20
CA PRO A 93 -12.49 8.60 -0.60
C PRO A 93 -13.09 9.72 -1.46
N LEU A 94 -13.46 10.82 -0.80
CA LEU A 94 -13.72 12.10 -1.46
C LEU A 94 -12.39 12.71 -1.95
N VAL A 95 -12.38 13.23 -3.18
CA VAL A 95 -11.24 13.94 -3.79
C VAL A 95 -11.72 15.18 -4.54
N PHE A 96 -10.82 16.13 -4.79
CA PHE A 96 -10.95 17.15 -5.83
C PHE A 96 -9.77 17.06 -6.80
N SER A 97 -9.93 17.61 -8.00
CA SER A 97 -8.82 17.81 -8.94
C SER A 97 -8.58 19.29 -9.13
N ASN A 98 -7.32 19.72 -9.03
CA ASN A 98 -6.92 21.00 -9.60
C ASN A 98 -6.81 20.80 -11.12
N GLY A 99 -7.51 21.65 -11.88
CA GLY A 99 -7.38 21.64 -13.34
C GLY A 99 -5.98 22.12 -13.75
N GLY A 100 -5.39 21.47 -14.75
CA GLY A 100 -4.11 21.91 -15.31
C GLY A 100 -4.26 23.31 -15.91
N GLY A 101 -3.50 24.28 -15.38
CA GLY A 101 -3.51 25.66 -15.89
C GLY A 101 -2.96 25.78 -17.32
N ASP A 102 -2.01 24.90 -17.66
CA ASP A 102 -1.42 24.75 -18.99
C ASP A 102 -1.68 23.34 -19.53
N SER A 103 -1.79 23.22 -20.86
CA SER A 103 -2.03 21.96 -21.58
C SER A 103 -0.90 20.92 -21.52
N SER A 104 0.19 21.22 -20.81
CA SER A 104 1.38 20.36 -20.64
C SER A 104 1.41 19.61 -19.32
N THR A 105 0.69 20.07 -18.28
CA THR A 105 0.69 19.47 -16.95
C THR A 105 -0.53 18.56 -16.78
N SER A 106 -0.30 17.34 -16.26
CA SER A 106 -1.39 16.40 -15.97
C SER A 106 -2.18 16.87 -14.73
N PRO A 107 -3.51 16.72 -14.69
CA PRO A 107 -4.32 17.20 -13.58
C PRO A 107 -3.95 16.48 -12.27
N ILE A 108 -3.78 17.26 -11.20
CA ILE A 108 -3.36 16.74 -9.88
C ILE A 108 -4.60 16.59 -9.01
N TRP A 109 -4.84 15.38 -8.52
CA TRP A 109 -5.89 15.08 -7.55
C TRP A 109 -5.39 15.26 -6.12
N HIS A 110 -6.29 15.66 -5.22
CA HIS A 110 -6.05 15.79 -3.78
C HIS A 110 -7.25 15.29 -2.98
N LEU A 111 -7.01 14.83 -1.76
CA LEU A 111 -8.04 14.38 -0.83
C LEU A 111 -8.98 15.52 -0.42
N GLY A 112 -10.29 15.25 -0.53
CA GLY A 112 -11.37 16.15 -0.17
C GLY A 112 -11.57 16.21 1.34
N TRP A 113 -10.63 16.85 2.04
CA TRP A 113 -10.77 17.19 3.46
C TRP A 113 -11.81 18.29 3.65
N ILE A 114 -12.79 18.04 4.51
CA ILE A 114 -13.89 18.97 4.82
C ILE A 114 -13.88 19.31 6.32
N SER A 115 -14.57 20.38 6.73
CA SER A 115 -14.74 20.65 8.16
C SER A 115 -15.72 19.68 8.82
N LEU A 116 -15.69 19.60 10.15
CA LEU A 116 -16.69 18.86 10.91
C LEU A 116 -18.12 19.41 10.71
N ALA A 117 -18.27 20.71 10.42
CA ALA A 117 -19.55 21.34 10.13
C ALA A 117 -20.11 20.93 8.75
N ASP A 118 -19.25 20.95 7.73
CA ASP A 118 -19.58 20.46 6.38
C ASP A 118 -20.01 18.99 6.43
N CYS A 119 -19.29 18.18 7.21
CA CYS A 119 -19.59 16.77 7.39
C CYS A 119 -20.97 16.54 8.04
N LYS A 120 -21.31 17.33 9.07
CA LYS A 120 -22.63 17.30 9.70
C LYS A 120 -23.72 17.71 8.71
N GLY A 121 -23.50 18.76 7.92
CA GLY A 121 -24.43 19.21 6.88
C GLY A 121 -24.68 18.18 5.77
N MET A 122 -23.62 17.51 5.30
CA MET A 122 -23.69 16.49 4.23
C MET A 122 -24.36 15.18 4.68
N LEU A 123 -24.36 14.86 5.98
CA LEU A 123 -25.16 13.75 6.52
C LEU A 123 -26.59 14.18 6.80
N ALA A 124 -26.80 15.38 7.36
CA ALA A 124 -28.14 15.90 7.65
C ALA A 124 -28.99 16.10 6.39
N SER A 125 -28.38 16.49 5.27
CA SER A 125 -29.06 16.56 3.96
C SER A 125 -29.50 15.19 3.41
N ARG A 126 -29.03 14.10 4.01
CA ARG A 126 -29.43 12.71 3.75
C ARG A 126 -30.26 12.10 4.90
N GLY A 127 -30.72 12.90 5.85
CA GLY A 127 -31.48 12.44 7.02
C GLY A 127 -30.69 11.65 8.05
N VAL A 128 -29.36 11.73 8.04
CA VAL A 128 -28.47 11.02 8.97
C VAL A 128 -27.81 12.01 9.93
N ASP A 129 -27.86 11.73 11.24
CA ASP A 129 -27.11 12.48 12.25
C ASP A 129 -25.67 12.01 12.37
N LEU A 130 -24.75 12.94 12.64
CA LEU A 130 -23.32 12.67 12.83
C LEU A 130 -23.04 12.12 14.25
N ASP A 131 -23.18 10.82 14.45
CA ASP A 131 -22.73 10.09 15.65
C ASP A 131 -21.19 10.02 15.70
N GLU A 132 -20.56 10.35 16.84
CA GLU A 132 -19.11 10.24 17.02
C GLU A 132 -18.54 8.83 16.82
N ASN A 133 -19.37 7.78 16.96
CA ASN A 133 -18.95 6.40 16.80
C ASN A 133 -18.85 6.00 15.30
N SER A 134 -19.36 6.84 14.38
CA SER A 134 -19.17 6.65 12.93
C SER A 134 -17.80 7.13 12.44
N LEU A 135 -17.11 8.00 13.19
CA LEU A 135 -15.79 8.52 12.82
C LEU A 135 -14.65 7.61 13.30
N VAL A 136 -13.58 7.56 12.50
CA VAL A 136 -12.32 6.89 12.83
C VAL A 136 -11.16 7.89 12.84
N TYR A 137 -10.38 7.89 13.92
CA TYR A 137 -9.20 8.74 14.07
C TYR A 137 -8.04 8.22 13.21
N LEU A 138 -7.50 9.08 12.36
CA LEU A 138 -6.39 8.74 11.46
C LEU A 138 -5.02 9.12 12.06
N GLY A 139 -4.99 10.24 12.78
CA GLY A 139 -3.79 10.82 13.39
C GLY A 139 -3.85 12.35 13.40
N PRO A 140 -2.90 13.01 14.07
CA PRO A 140 -2.80 14.46 14.07
C PRO A 140 -1.85 14.95 12.96
N LYS A 141 -1.98 16.24 12.63
CA LYS A 141 -0.87 17.03 12.10
C LYS A 141 -0.44 18.02 13.19
N VAL A 142 0.62 17.67 13.92
CA VAL A 142 1.10 18.48 15.07
C VAL A 142 1.52 19.89 14.64
N GLU A 143 2.01 20.05 13.41
CA GLU A 143 2.43 21.34 12.84
C GLU A 143 1.26 22.24 12.38
N GLU A 144 0.03 21.71 12.31
CA GLU A 144 -1.19 22.46 11.93
C GLU A 144 -2.20 22.58 13.10
N ASP A 145 -1.86 22.12 14.32
CA ASP A 145 -2.78 21.89 15.45
C ASP A 145 -4.10 21.21 15.05
N LEU A 146 -3.97 20.20 14.18
CA LEU A 146 -5.09 19.58 13.47
C LEU A 146 -5.23 18.10 13.84
N VAL A 147 -6.47 17.64 14.02
CA VAL A 147 -6.79 16.20 14.07
C VAL A 147 -7.55 15.77 12.82
N CYS A 148 -7.03 14.72 12.15
CA CYS A 148 -7.63 14.11 10.97
C CYS A 148 -8.50 12.90 11.34
N TRP A 149 -9.74 12.91 10.86
CA TRP A 149 -10.70 11.80 10.97
C TRP A 149 -11.15 11.33 9.58
N ALA A 150 -11.71 10.13 9.50
CA ALA A 150 -12.51 9.68 8.36
C ALA A 150 -13.87 9.15 8.82
N VAL A 151 -14.84 9.11 7.89
CA VAL A 151 -16.21 8.63 8.11
C VAL A 151 -16.75 8.05 6.80
N ASP A 152 -17.57 7.00 6.87
CA ASP A 152 -18.33 6.52 5.71
C ASP A 152 -19.68 7.24 5.69
N VAL A 153 -20.01 7.88 4.57
CA VAL A 153 -21.23 8.69 4.36
C VAL A 153 -22.20 8.04 3.37
N SER A 154 -22.05 6.72 3.18
CA SER A 154 -22.94 5.89 2.36
C SER A 154 -24.29 5.66 3.04
N LEU A 155 -25.36 5.75 2.25
CA LEU A 155 -26.65 5.18 2.62
C LEU A 155 -26.69 3.68 2.24
N GLU A 156 -27.47 2.89 2.98
CA GLU A 156 -27.75 1.48 2.64
C GLU A 156 -28.80 1.35 1.50
N GLU A 157 -29.27 2.45 0.91
CA GLU A 157 -30.28 2.42 -0.17
C GLU A 157 -29.75 1.91 -1.52
N GLU A 158 -30.54 1.03 -2.15
CA GLU A 158 -30.32 0.49 -3.48
C GLU A 158 -30.94 1.40 -4.55
N GLY A 159 -30.18 2.37 -5.07
CA GLY A 159 -30.59 3.11 -6.27
C GLY A 159 -29.88 4.42 -6.56
N GLU A 160 -29.45 5.18 -5.54
CA GLU A 160 -28.88 6.51 -5.78
C GLU A 160 -27.54 6.46 -6.54
N GLU A 161 -27.45 7.29 -7.58
CA GLU A 161 -26.29 7.35 -8.48
C GLU A 161 -25.09 8.09 -7.89
N ASN A 162 -23.90 7.75 -8.40
CA ASN A 162 -22.62 8.34 -7.98
C ASN A 162 -22.47 9.80 -8.45
N GLY A 163 -23.05 10.75 -7.71
CA GLY A 163 -23.01 12.19 -7.98
C GLY A 163 -21.79 12.94 -7.44
N VAL A 164 -21.47 14.06 -8.08
CA VAL A 164 -20.56 15.11 -7.58
C VAL A 164 -21.14 15.71 -6.29
N VAL A 165 -20.30 16.00 -5.29
CA VAL A 165 -20.74 16.63 -4.04
C VAL A 165 -20.92 18.14 -4.27
N SER A 166 -22.12 18.52 -4.68
CA SER A 166 -22.53 19.92 -4.83
C SER A 166 -22.72 20.60 -3.47
N GLY A 167 -22.28 21.86 -3.36
CA GLY A 167 -22.54 22.72 -2.21
C GLY A 167 -21.33 23.03 -1.30
N LEU A 168 -20.13 22.54 -1.62
CA LEU A 168 -18.95 22.69 -0.77
C LEU A 168 -17.82 23.52 -1.40
N GLU A 169 -17.94 24.85 -1.24
CA GLU A 169 -17.08 25.87 -1.87
C GLU A 169 -16.98 25.75 -3.41
N SER A 170 -16.09 26.56 -4.01
CA SER A 170 -15.84 26.61 -5.46
C SER A 170 -15.08 25.39 -6.01
N ARG A 171 -14.95 24.29 -5.25
CA ARG A 171 -14.19 23.09 -5.62
C ARG A 171 -15.13 21.96 -5.97
N LYS A 172 -15.06 21.45 -7.21
CA LYS A 172 -15.85 20.27 -7.57
C LYS A 172 -15.23 19.02 -6.95
N LEU A 173 -15.96 18.41 -6.02
CA LEU A 173 -15.55 17.24 -5.23
C LEU A 173 -16.27 15.97 -5.70
N CYS A 174 -15.55 14.84 -5.82
CA CYS A 174 -16.07 13.57 -6.32
C CYS A 174 -15.53 12.35 -5.54
N PHE A 175 -16.29 11.26 -5.51
CA PHE A 175 -15.88 10.00 -4.89
C PHE A 175 -15.24 9.05 -5.92
N VAL A 176 -13.98 8.65 -5.67
CA VAL A 176 -13.15 7.91 -6.64
C VAL A 176 -12.58 6.64 -6.03
N GLU A 177 -12.51 5.55 -6.81
CA GLU A 177 -11.89 4.29 -6.36
C GLU A 177 -10.41 4.49 -5.99
N LEU A 178 -10.02 3.95 -4.82
CA LEU A 178 -8.65 4.09 -4.32
C LEU A 178 -7.58 3.49 -5.28
N ARG A 179 -7.97 2.48 -6.09
CA ARG A 179 -7.15 1.92 -7.17
C ARG A 179 -6.94 2.92 -8.32
N THR A 180 -7.96 3.70 -8.66
CA THR A 180 -7.87 4.79 -9.66
C THR A 180 -6.96 5.91 -9.19
N LEU A 181 -7.05 6.30 -7.91
CA LEU A 181 -6.12 7.27 -7.31
C LEU A 181 -4.68 6.79 -7.36
N MET A 182 -4.42 5.52 -7.03
CA MET A 182 -3.08 4.92 -7.08
C MET A 182 -2.49 4.87 -8.50
N VAL A 183 -3.30 4.63 -9.54
CA VAL A 183 -2.83 4.66 -10.93
C VAL A 183 -2.63 6.10 -11.42
N ALA A 184 -3.42 7.06 -10.94
CA ALA A 184 -3.33 8.46 -11.34
C ALA A 184 -2.30 9.32 -10.57
N ALA A 185 -1.78 8.82 -9.44
CA ALA A 185 -0.82 9.55 -8.61
C ALA A 185 0.49 9.85 -9.35
N ASP A 186 1.17 10.94 -8.99
CA ASP A 186 2.59 11.07 -9.32
C ASP A 186 3.42 10.34 -8.25
N TRP A 187 3.94 9.17 -8.62
CA TRP A 187 4.85 8.36 -7.81
C TRP A 187 6.23 8.98 -7.61
N VAL A 188 6.52 10.13 -8.23
CA VAL A 188 7.68 10.97 -7.92
C VAL A 188 7.34 12.05 -6.86
N ASP A 189 6.06 12.42 -6.71
CA ASP A 189 5.61 13.34 -5.68
C ASP A 189 5.35 12.61 -4.35
N GLN A 190 6.17 12.92 -3.34
CA GLN A 190 5.98 12.43 -1.98
C GLN A 190 4.59 12.80 -1.43
N LYS A 191 4.04 13.97 -1.77
CA LYS A 191 2.74 14.41 -1.25
C LYS A 191 1.59 13.54 -1.78
N ALA A 192 1.56 13.25 -3.09
CA ALA A 192 0.59 12.32 -3.67
C ALA A 192 0.69 10.91 -3.03
N MET A 193 1.91 10.42 -2.77
CA MET A 193 2.13 9.12 -2.11
C MET A 193 1.70 9.12 -0.62
N ASP A 194 1.95 10.22 0.10
CA ASP A 194 1.48 10.43 1.48
C ASP A 194 -0.05 10.48 1.54
N GLU A 195 -0.71 11.16 0.59
CA GLU A 195 -2.17 11.21 0.47
C GLU A 195 -2.76 9.82 0.18
N LEU A 196 -2.15 9.00 -0.69
CA LEU A 196 -2.51 7.58 -0.84
C LEU A 196 -2.38 6.81 0.48
N ALA A 197 -1.30 7.02 1.23
CA ALA A 197 -1.06 6.35 2.51
C ALA A 197 -2.07 6.72 3.60
N ILE A 198 -2.60 7.95 3.57
CA ILE A 198 -3.71 8.37 4.42
C ILE A 198 -5.03 7.71 3.97
N ALA A 199 -5.37 7.81 2.69
CA ALA A 199 -6.63 7.27 2.15
C ALA A 199 -6.72 5.74 2.29
N GLY A 200 -5.62 5.02 2.07
CA GLY A 200 -5.52 3.58 2.27
C GLY A 200 -5.69 3.17 3.73
N HIS A 201 -5.10 3.92 4.68
CA HIS A 201 -5.32 3.66 6.10
C HIS A 201 -6.79 3.92 6.50
N ALA A 202 -7.39 5.00 6.01
CA ALA A 202 -8.77 5.36 6.29
C ALA A 202 -9.76 4.31 5.74
N ARG A 203 -9.61 3.87 4.48
CA ARG A 203 -10.41 2.77 3.91
C ARG A 203 -10.29 1.50 4.74
N ALA A 204 -9.08 1.12 5.15
CA ALA A 204 -8.86 -0.08 5.96
C ALA A 204 -9.58 -0.03 7.32
N LEU A 205 -9.64 1.14 7.97
CA LEU A 205 -10.40 1.30 9.22
C LEU A 205 -11.91 1.27 8.97
N LEU A 206 -12.42 2.04 8.00
CA LEU A 206 -13.86 2.12 7.72
C LEU A 206 -14.44 0.79 7.23
N GLU A 207 -13.75 0.08 6.34
CA GLU A 207 -14.15 -1.24 5.86
C GLU A 207 -14.14 -2.27 7.01
N TRP A 208 -13.12 -2.24 7.88
CA TRP A 208 -13.10 -3.07 9.09
C TRP A 208 -14.26 -2.74 10.04
N HIS A 209 -14.63 -1.46 10.19
CA HIS A 209 -15.80 -1.05 10.97
C HIS A 209 -17.10 -1.62 10.39
N ARG A 210 -17.26 -1.56 9.06
CA ARG A 210 -18.44 -2.03 8.32
C ARG A 210 -18.62 -3.55 8.40
N VAL A 211 -17.55 -4.33 8.30
CA VAL A 211 -17.65 -5.81 8.44
C VAL A 211 -17.76 -6.27 9.90
N SER A 212 -17.17 -5.54 10.85
CA SER A 212 -17.09 -5.97 12.26
C SER A 212 -18.25 -5.46 13.13
N ARG A 213 -19.50 -5.46 12.63
CA ARG A 213 -20.69 -4.96 13.36
C ARG A 213 -21.04 -5.78 14.61
N PHE A 214 -20.81 -7.08 14.61
CA PHE A 214 -21.20 -8.01 15.69
C PHE A 214 -20.04 -8.84 16.24
N CYS A 215 -20.13 -9.25 17.50
CA CYS A 215 -19.11 -10.04 18.16
C CYS A 215 -19.20 -11.51 17.76
N GLY A 216 -18.22 -12.01 17.01
CA GLY A 216 -18.08 -13.43 16.63
C GLY A 216 -17.82 -14.42 17.79
N SER A 217 -18.12 -14.02 19.03
CA SER A 217 -18.09 -14.87 20.23
C SER A 217 -19.46 -15.05 20.90
N CYS A 218 -20.42 -14.14 20.64
CA CYS A 218 -21.72 -14.14 21.32
C CYS A 218 -22.86 -13.43 20.54
N GLY A 219 -22.63 -12.96 19.32
CA GLY A 219 -23.62 -12.23 18.51
C GLY A 219 -23.87 -10.77 18.93
N GLY A 220 -23.55 -10.37 20.16
CA GLY A 220 -23.77 -9.00 20.66
C GLY A 220 -23.03 -7.93 19.85
N ALA A 221 -23.61 -6.73 19.73
CA ALA A 221 -23.06 -5.64 18.91
C ALA A 221 -21.64 -5.20 19.36
N ASN A 222 -20.83 -4.75 18.41
CA ASN A 222 -19.47 -4.26 18.65
C ASN A 222 -19.44 -2.72 18.64
N VAL A 223 -19.28 -2.10 19.81
CA VAL A 223 -19.21 -0.65 19.96
C VAL A 223 -17.77 -0.16 19.77
N PRO A 224 -17.52 0.90 18.98
CA PRO A 224 -16.22 1.56 18.89
C PRO A 224 -15.65 2.03 20.24
N LYS A 225 -14.33 1.94 20.39
CA LYS A 225 -13.55 2.48 21.51
C LYS A 225 -12.22 3.04 20.98
N GLU A 226 -11.54 3.86 21.78
CA GLU A 226 -10.25 4.48 21.42
C GLU A 226 -10.30 5.19 20.04
N ALA A 227 -11.29 6.07 19.87
CA ALA A 227 -11.49 6.86 18.64
C ALA A 227 -11.60 6.01 17.35
N GLY A 228 -12.32 4.89 17.45
CA GLY A 228 -12.51 3.95 16.34
C GLY A 228 -11.32 3.02 16.08
N ARG A 229 -10.22 3.10 16.85
CA ARG A 229 -9.02 2.26 16.66
C ARG A 229 -9.20 0.81 17.15
N ARG A 230 -10.21 0.54 17.99
CA ARG A 230 -10.70 -0.81 18.30
C ARG A 230 -12.21 -0.82 18.53
N LYS A 231 -12.77 -2.03 18.67
CA LYS A 231 -14.16 -2.27 19.05
C LYS A 231 -14.22 -3.13 20.32
N GLN A 232 -15.37 -3.13 20.98
CA GLN A 232 -15.64 -3.96 22.14
C GLN A 232 -17.10 -4.38 22.15
N CYS A 233 -17.39 -5.64 22.48
CA CYS A 233 -18.77 -6.12 22.57
C CYS A 233 -19.57 -5.35 23.63
N SER A 234 -20.82 -4.99 23.33
CA SER A 234 -21.74 -4.31 24.25
C SER A 234 -22.30 -5.23 25.34
N ASN A 235 -22.29 -6.55 25.12
CA ASN A 235 -22.66 -7.51 26.15
C ASN A 235 -21.56 -7.54 27.22
N GLU A 236 -21.86 -6.99 28.40
CA GLU A 236 -20.93 -6.83 29.52
C GLU A 236 -20.34 -8.17 30.00
N ALA A 237 -21.15 -9.24 29.99
CA ALA A 237 -20.70 -10.59 30.35
C ALA A 237 -19.74 -11.22 29.32
N CYS A 238 -19.68 -10.67 28.10
CA CYS A 238 -18.70 -11.05 27.08
C CYS A 238 -17.49 -10.12 27.08
N GLY A 239 -17.71 -8.79 27.08
CA GLY A 239 -16.68 -7.74 27.16
C GLY A 239 -15.59 -7.75 26.07
N LYS A 240 -15.65 -8.68 25.11
CA LYS A 240 -14.55 -9.03 24.20
C LYS A 240 -14.11 -7.86 23.34
N ARG A 241 -12.79 -7.62 23.31
CA ARG A 241 -12.13 -6.60 22.48
C ARG A 241 -11.87 -7.16 21.09
N VAL A 242 -12.02 -6.33 20.06
CA VAL A 242 -11.76 -6.68 18.65
C VAL A 242 -10.93 -5.56 18.02
N TYR A 243 -9.90 -5.94 17.27
CA TYR A 243 -8.94 -5.03 16.64
C TYR A 243 -9.07 -5.10 15.10
N PRO A 244 -8.56 -4.09 14.36
CA PRO A 244 -8.51 -4.11 12.90
C PRO A 244 -7.86 -5.39 12.35
N ARG A 245 -8.56 -6.04 11.41
CA ARG A 245 -8.06 -7.21 10.68
C ARG A 245 -7.03 -6.75 9.64
N VAL A 246 -5.90 -7.44 9.59
CA VAL A 246 -4.89 -7.34 8.54
C VAL A 246 -4.54 -8.76 8.12
N ASP A 247 -4.65 -9.05 6.82
CA ASP A 247 -4.47 -10.39 6.27
C ASP A 247 -3.09 -10.50 5.60
N PRO A 248 -2.14 -11.27 6.14
CA PRO A 248 -0.80 -11.38 5.56
C PRO A 248 -0.82 -12.19 4.27
N VAL A 249 -0.09 -11.69 3.28
CA VAL A 249 0.03 -12.26 1.94
C VAL A 249 1.50 -12.27 1.55
N VAL A 250 2.07 -13.43 1.24
CA VAL A 250 3.41 -13.49 0.64
C VAL A 250 3.32 -13.14 -0.84
N ILE A 251 4.34 -12.48 -1.38
CA ILE A 251 4.49 -12.23 -2.82
C ILE A 251 5.95 -12.38 -3.21
N MET A 252 6.24 -13.30 -4.12
CA MET A 252 7.59 -13.79 -4.40
C MET A 252 7.95 -13.73 -5.87
N LEU A 253 9.13 -13.18 -6.15
CA LEU A 253 9.80 -13.36 -7.43
C LEU A 253 10.69 -14.61 -7.31
N VAL A 254 10.34 -15.65 -8.07
CA VAL A 254 11.12 -16.89 -8.09
C VAL A 254 12.21 -16.77 -9.17
N ILE A 255 13.46 -16.99 -8.78
CA ILE A 255 14.65 -16.74 -9.59
C ILE A 255 15.38 -18.06 -9.86
N ASP A 256 15.65 -18.32 -11.14
CA ASP A 256 16.63 -19.30 -11.60
C ASP A 256 17.97 -18.57 -11.76
N ARG A 257 18.90 -18.86 -10.84
CA ARG A 257 20.24 -18.23 -10.79
C ARG A 257 21.16 -18.69 -11.91
N GLU A 258 20.94 -19.87 -12.50
CA GLU A 258 21.86 -20.47 -13.48
C GLU A 258 21.57 -19.96 -14.90
N ASN A 259 20.29 -19.74 -15.22
CA ASN A 259 19.82 -19.30 -16.53
C ASN A 259 19.42 -17.80 -16.59
N ASP A 260 19.77 -17.02 -15.56
CA ASP A 260 19.51 -15.59 -15.38
C ASP A 260 18.07 -15.14 -15.76
N ARG A 261 17.09 -15.86 -15.21
CA ARG A 261 15.67 -15.72 -15.54
C ARG A 261 14.79 -15.80 -14.29
N ALA A 262 13.62 -15.18 -14.37
CA ALA A 262 12.63 -15.19 -13.29
C ALA A 262 11.31 -15.79 -13.78
N LEU A 263 10.62 -16.47 -12.87
CA LEU A 263 9.26 -16.98 -13.07
C LEU A 263 8.28 -15.84 -12.85
N LEU A 264 7.41 -15.59 -13.83
CA LEU A 264 6.24 -14.73 -13.65
C LEU A 264 4.99 -15.54 -13.95
N SER A 265 3.88 -15.21 -13.27
CA SER A 265 2.56 -15.74 -13.58
C SER A 265 1.61 -14.69 -14.14
N ARG A 266 0.57 -15.16 -14.81
CA ARG A 266 -0.55 -14.37 -15.30
C ARG A 266 -1.83 -15.02 -14.80
N GLN A 267 -2.71 -14.22 -14.20
CA GLN A 267 -4.02 -14.67 -13.72
C GLN A 267 -5.09 -14.54 -14.83
N SER A 268 -6.11 -15.38 -14.78
CA SER A 268 -7.26 -15.32 -15.69
C SER A 268 -8.10 -14.05 -15.55
N ARG A 269 -8.09 -13.43 -14.35
CA ARG A 269 -8.85 -12.24 -13.98
C ARG A 269 -8.17 -10.91 -14.34
N TYR A 270 -6.88 -10.92 -14.67
CA TYR A 270 -6.12 -9.69 -14.92
C TYR A 270 -6.18 -9.21 -16.37
N VAL A 271 -5.73 -7.97 -16.58
CA VAL A 271 -5.58 -7.35 -17.92
C VAL A 271 -4.77 -8.30 -18.81
N PRO A 272 -5.21 -8.59 -20.05
CA PRO A 272 -4.49 -9.48 -20.96
C PRO A 272 -3.03 -9.06 -21.14
N ARG A 273 -2.11 -10.03 -21.02
CA ARG A 273 -0.63 -9.89 -21.03
C ARG A 273 0.00 -9.22 -19.79
N MET A 274 -0.75 -8.98 -18.70
CA MET A 274 -0.11 -8.62 -17.42
C MET A 274 0.51 -9.85 -16.74
N TRP A 275 1.82 -9.79 -16.50
CA TRP A 275 2.63 -10.79 -15.81
C TRP A 275 3.12 -10.25 -14.46
N SER A 276 3.20 -11.09 -13.44
CA SER A 276 3.54 -10.68 -12.07
C SER A 276 4.28 -11.74 -11.27
N CYS A 277 4.68 -11.38 -10.06
CA CYS A 277 5.13 -12.32 -9.04
C CYS A 277 4.00 -13.27 -8.63
N LEU A 278 4.35 -14.49 -8.22
CA LEU A 278 3.42 -15.38 -7.50
C LEU A 278 3.07 -14.74 -6.15
N ALA A 279 1.87 -14.99 -5.61
CA ALA A 279 1.46 -14.45 -4.31
C ALA A 279 0.36 -15.29 -3.67
N GLY A 280 0.27 -15.29 -2.33
CA GLY A 280 -0.60 -16.23 -1.62
C GLY A 280 -0.80 -15.92 -0.15
N PHE A 281 -1.77 -16.58 0.48
CA PHE A 281 -2.14 -16.31 1.89
C PHE A 281 -1.37 -17.24 2.84
N ILE A 282 -1.00 -16.72 4.01
CA ILE A 282 -0.29 -17.53 5.02
C ILE A 282 -1.31 -18.37 5.82
N GLU A 283 -1.07 -19.68 5.93
CA GLU A 283 -1.92 -20.56 6.74
C GLU A 283 -1.65 -20.44 8.26
N PRO A 284 -2.65 -20.69 9.12
CA PRO A 284 -2.45 -20.71 10.58
C PRO A 284 -1.48 -21.81 11.02
N GLY A 285 -0.28 -21.40 11.46
CA GLY A 285 0.81 -22.29 11.89
C GLY A 285 2.01 -22.33 10.94
N GLU A 286 1.94 -21.60 9.83
CA GLU A 286 2.97 -21.52 8.79
C GLU A 286 3.89 -20.30 9.00
N SER A 287 5.20 -20.43 8.72
CA SER A 287 6.12 -19.30 8.61
C SER A 287 6.02 -18.59 7.25
N LEU A 288 6.61 -17.39 7.13
CA LEU A 288 6.57 -16.64 5.87
C LEU A 288 7.28 -17.41 4.75
N GLU A 289 8.38 -18.06 5.09
CA GLU A 289 9.25 -18.81 4.19
C GLU A 289 8.67 -20.19 3.85
N GLU A 290 7.81 -20.77 4.69
CA GLU A 290 7.01 -21.95 4.34
C GLU A 290 5.89 -21.58 3.38
N ALA A 291 5.15 -20.48 3.64
CA ALA A 291 4.11 -19.99 2.74
C ALA A 291 4.66 -19.69 1.33
N VAL A 292 5.83 -19.04 1.23
CA VAL A 292 6.51 -18.82 -0.06
C VAL A 292 6.83 -20.13 -0.80
N ARG A 293 7.20 -21.20 -0.08
CA ARG A 293 7.48 -22.52 -0.67
C ARG A 293 6.20 -23.23 -1.10
N ARG A 294 5.19 -23.26 -0.23
CA ARG A 294 3.90 -23.90 -0.51
C ARG A 294 3.21 -23.25 -1.70
N GLU A 295 2.98 -21.95 -1.66
CA GLU A 295 2.25 -21.21 -2.72
C GLU A 295 2.99 -21.28 -4.07
N THR A 296 4.34 -21.29 -4.08
CA THR A 296 5.11 -21.49 -5.33
C THR A 296 4.89 -22.89 -5.90
N TRP A 297 4.89 -23.92 -5.05
CA TRP A 297 4.68 -25.31 -5.46
C TRP A 297 3.23 -25.58 -5.87
N GLU A 298 2.26 -25.00 -5.18
CA GLU A 298 0.82 -25.11 -5.49
C GLU A 298 0.48 -24.41 -6.82
N GLU A 299 0.93 -23.19 -7.07
CA GLU A 299 0.64 -22.48 -8.33
C GLU A 299 1.42 -23.01 -9.55
N THR A 300 2.61 -23.60 -9.36
CA THR A 300 3.55 -23.85 -10.48
C THR A 300 4.33 -25.16 -10.46
N GLY A 301 4.25 -25.96 -9.39
CA GLY A 301 5.04 -27.19 -9.20
C GLY A 301 6.53 -26.95 -8.89
N ILE A 302 7.01 -25.71 -8.88
CA ILE A 302 8.42 -25.37 -8.68
C ILE A 302 8.80 -25.47 -7.20
N GLU A 303 9.84 -26.23 -6.88
CA GLU A 303 10.46 -26.21 -5.56
C GLU A 303 11.41 -25.02 -5.41
N VAL A 304 11.36 -24.32 -4.27
CA VAL A 304 12.32 -23.26 -3.93
C VAL A 304 13.09 -23.57 -2.65
N GLY A 305 14.36 -23.16 -2.62
CA GLY A 305 15.31 -23.41 -1.53
C GLY A 305 15.44 -22.22 -0.59
N GLU A 306 16.39 -21.35 -0.89
CA GLU A 306 16.61 -20.07 -0.20
C GLU A 306 15.43 -19.12 -0.45
N VAL A 307 15.00 -18.41 0.59
CA VAL A 307 13.95 -17.39 0.57
C VAL A 307 14.48 -16.17 1.32
N VAL A 308 14.41 -14.99 0.71
CA VAL A 308 14.98 -13.74 1.22
C VAL A 308 13.92 -12.65 1.23
N TYR A 309 13.63 -12.09 2.40
CA TYR A 309 12.71 -10.96 2.54
C TYR A 309 13.28 -9.68 1.91
N HIS A 310 12.41 -8.95 1.20
CA HIS A 310 12.73 -7.69 0.53
C HIS A 310 12.05 -6.48 1.19
N SER A 311 10.71 -6.46 1.25
CA SER A 311 9.94 -5.31 1.74
C SER A 311 8.48 -5.68 2.04
N SER A 312 7.69 -4.72 2.54
CA SER A 312 6.27 -4.92 2.84
C SER A 312 5.39 -3.77 2.36
N GLN A 313 4.24 -4.06 1.75
CA GLN A 313 3.26 -3.08 1.28
C GLN A 313 1.88 -3.34 1.91
N PRO A 314 1.29 -2.36 2.65
CA PRO A 314 -0.13 -2.40 2.97
C PRO A 314 -0.96 -2.33 1.68
N TRP A 315 -1.97 -3.20 1.54
CA TRP A 315 -2.78 -3.29 0.33
C TRP A 315 -4.28 -3.20 0.64
N PRO A 316 -4.76 -1.99 0.98
CA PRO A 316 -6.17 -1.70 1.23
C PRO A 316 -6.97 -1.53 -0.07
N VAL A 317 -6.73 -2.36 -1.09
CA VAL A 317 -7.52 -2.40 -2.35
C VAL A 317 -7.93 -3.82 -2.76
N GLY A 318 -7.94 -4.75 -1.79
CA GLY A 318 -8.60 -6.04 -1.88
C GLY A 318 -10.13 -5.96 -1.77
N PRO A 319 -10.84 -7.10 -1.88
CA PRO A 319 -12.29 -7.20 -1.80
C PRO A 319 -12.89 -6.56 -0.53
N SER A 320 -14.11 -6.05 -0.57
CA SER A 320 -14.77 -5.41 0.58
C SER A 320 -15.10 -6.34 1.77
N SER A 321 -14.81 -7.64 1.67
CA SER A 321 -14.79 -8.55 2.84
C SER A 321 -13.48 -8.50 3.63
N MET A 322 -12.44 -7.87 3.09
CA MET A 322 -11.05 -7.93 3.53
C MET A 322 -10.47 -6.51 3.63
N PRO A 323 -10.47 -5.89 4.82
CA PRO A 323 -10.21 -4.45 4.97
C PRO A 323 -8.81 -4.01 4.52
N CYS A 324 -7.79 -4.83 4.78
CA CYS A 324 -6.41 -4.58 4.36
C CYS A 324 -5.64 -5.89 4.28
N GLN A 325 -5.01 -6.17 3.14
CA GLN A 325 -3.96 -7.19 3.05
C GLN A 325 -2.61 -6.56 3.42
N LEU A 326 -1.67 -7.35 3.93
CA LEU A 326 -0.27 -6.95 4.11
C LEU A 326 0.58 -7.82 3.16
N MET A 327 0.99 -7.23 2.05
CA MET A 327 1.88 -7.89 1.09
C MET A 327 3.30 -7.91 1.65
N LEU A 328 3.92 -9.09 1.67
CA LEU A 328 5.27 -9.34 2.17
C LEU A 328 6.10 -9.86 1.00
N GLY A 329 7.03 -9.04 0.52
CA GLY A 329 7.82 -9.27 -0.69
C GLY A 329 9.05 -10.13 -0.43
N PHE A 330 9.26 -11.14 -1.26
CA PHE A 330 10.40 -12.06 -1.18
C PHE A 330 11.08 -12.28 -2.54
N PHE A 331 12.37 -12.59 -2.49
CA PHE A 331 13.06 -13.37 -3.51
C PHE A 331 13.08 -14.83 -3.08
N ALA A 332 12.77 -15.75 -3.99
CA ALA A 332 12.85 -17.19 -3.77
C ALA A 332 13.72 -17.82 -4.86
N PHE A 333 14.56 -18.79 -4.51
CA PHE A 333 15.51 -19.38 -5.46
C PHE A 333 15.13 -20.82 -5.81
N ALA A 334 14.94 -21.07 -7.10
CA ALA A 334 14.43 -22.33 -7.61
C ALA A 334 15.45 -23.48 -7.46
N LYS A 335 14.92 -24.69 -7.24
CA LYS A 335 15.64 -25.98 -7.28
C LYS A 335 15.24 -26.83 -8.49
N THR A 336 13.96 -26.78 -8.84
CA THR A 336 13.39 -27.43 -10.04
C THR A 336 12.99 -26.35 -11.04
N LEU A 337 12.93 -26.71 -12.33
CA LEU A 337 12.70 -25.77 -13.43
C LEU A 337 11.49 -26.13 -14.31
N ASP A 338 10.95 -27.34 -14.16
CA ASP A 338 9.80 -27.84 -14.90
C ASP A 338 8.49 -27.30 -14.31
N ILE A 339 7.83 -26.41 -15.06
CA ILE A 339 6.60 -25.75 -14.63
C ILE A 339 5.40 -26.68 -14.84
N ASN A 340 4.63 -26.93 -13.78
CA ASN A 340 3.32 -27.58 -13.83
C ASN A 340 2.27 -26.69 -13.15
N VAL A 341 1.60 -25.85 -13.92
CA VAL A 341 0.50 -25.00 -13.44
C VAL A 341 -0.74 -25.85 -13.18
N ASP A 342 -1.25 -25.83 -11.94
CA ASP A 342 -2.55 -26.42 -11.64
C ASP A 342 -3.68 -25.63 -12.33
N LYS A 343 -4.56 -26.35 -13.02
CA LYS A 343 -5.71 -25.80 -13.74
C LYS A 343 -7.04 -26.13 -13.08
N GLU A 344 -7.06 -26.95 -12.03
CA GLU A 344 -8.30 -27.30 -11.33
C GLU A 344 -8.86 -26.14 -10.51
N GLU A 345 -8.00 -25.27 -9.96
CA GLU A 345 -8.44 -24.04 -9.28
C GLU A 345 -9.17 -23.08 -10.25
N LEU A 346 -8.65 -22.94 -11.48
CA LEU A 346 -9.23 -22.09 -12.53
C LEU A 346 -10.63 -22.54 -12.98
N GLU A 347 -10.83 -23.86 -13.13
CA GLU A 347 -12.08 -24.40 -13.67
C GLU A 347 -13.15 -24.67 -12.58
N GLY A 348 -12.76 -24.73 -11.30
CA GLY A 348 -13.66 -25.02 -10.19
C GLY A 348 -14.31 -26.41 -10.27
N LYS A 349 -13.71 -27.35 -11.01
CA LYS A 349 -14.20 -28.73 -11.24
C LYS A 349 -13.52 -29.74 -10.31
N SER A 350 -13.60 -29.52 -9.01
CA SER A 350 -13.01 -30.40 -7.99
C SER A 350 -13.58 -31.83 -8.07
N ASN A 351 -12.86 -32.76 -8.70
CA ASN A 351 -13.27 -34.16 -8.84
C ASN A 351 -12.90 -35.01 -7.60
N PHE A 352 -13.39 -34.53 -6.46
CA PHE A 352 -13.65 -35.26 -5.21
C PHE A 352 -12.76 -36.47 -4.89
N ASN A 353 -11.52 -36.23 -4.41
CA ASN A 353 -10.94 -37.01 -3.30
C ASN A 353 -9.68 -36.35 -2.70
N SER A 354 -9.45 -36.64 -1.42
CA SER A 354 -8.28 -36.22 -0.61
C SER A 354 -8.17 -34.75 -0.17
N PHE A 355 -8.31 -34.56 1.15
CA PHE A 355 -7.93 -33.40 1.99
C PHE A 355 -8.56 -31.99 1.79
N ARG A 356 -8.63 -31.29 2.92
CA ARG A 356 -9.12 -29.93 3.23
C ARG A 356 -10.14 -29.27 2.28
N LYS A 357 -11.41 -29.28 2.74
CA LYS A 357 -12.53 -28.54 2.13
C LYS A 357 -12.33 -27.02 2.24
N ILE A 358 -12.20 -26.33 1.12
CA ILE A 358 -12.50 -24.89 0.99
C ILE A 358 -13.82 -24.74 0.22
N PRO A 359 -14.85 -24.02 0.73
CA PRO A 359 -16.10 -23.84 0.01
C PRO A 359 -15.93 -23.08 -1.31
N LYS A 360 -16.77 -23.34 -2.33
CA LYS A 360 -16.75 -22.58 -3.59
C LYS A 360 -16.95 -21.07 -3.41
N SER A 361 -17.64 -20.66 -2.34
CA SER A 361 -17.80 -19.25 -1.92
C SER A 361 -16.55 -18.64 -1.26
N PHE A 362 -15.46 -19.40 -1.09
CA PHE A 362 -14.13 -18.91 -0.73
C PHE A 362 -13.23 -18.84 -1.97
N LEU A 363 -13.30 -19.83 -2.88
CA LEU A 363 -12.52 -19.84 -4.13
C LEU A 363 -12.77 -18.59 -4.99
N THR A 364 -13.98 -18.03 -5.02
CA THR A 364 -14.26 -16.76 -5.71
C THR A 364 -13.60 -15.51 -5.09
N PHE A 365 -12.96 -15.65 -3.91
CA PHE A 365 -12.21 -14.60 -3.22
C PHE A 365 -10.68 -14.78 -3.30
N ILE A 366 -10.19 -15.94 -3.75
CA ILE A 366 -8.75 -16.11 -3.99
C ILE A 366 -8.38 -15.17 -5.14
N THR A 367 -7.50 -14.23 -4.86
CA THR A 367 -7.14 -13.12 -5.76
C THR A 367 -5.80 -13.41 -6.46
N PHE A 368 -5.41 -14.69 -6.51
CA PHE A 368 -4.05 -15.12 -6.81
C PHE A 368 -3.93 -16.17 -7.91
N CYS A 369 -4.72 -17.26 -7.86
CA CYS A 369 -4.93 -18.27 -8.90
C CYS A 369 -4.20 -18.04 -10.25
N CYS A 370 -3.03 -18.66 -10.37
CA CYS A 370 -2.24 -18.75 -11.58
C CYS A 370 -3.02 -19.37 -12.76
N ALA A 371 -3.04 -18.70 -13.91
CA ALA A 371 -3.62 -19.25 -15.15
C ALA A 371 -2.56 -19.67 -16.19
N ASP A 372 -1.32 -19.25 -16.00
CA ASP A 372 -0.17 -19.38 -16.90
C ASP A 372 1.07 -18.92 -16.13
N ALA A 373 2.16 -19.67 -16.18
CA ALA A 373 3.43 -19.31 -15.52
C ALA A 373 4.59 -19.64 -16.45
N GLN A 374 5.52 -18.70 -16.62
CA GLN A 374 6.60 -18.79 -17.60
C GLN A 374 7.90 -18.21 -17.07
N TRP A 375 9.02 -18.84 -17.44
CA TRP A 375 10.36 -18.34 -17.21
C TRP A 375 10.70 -17.25 -18.23
N HIS A 376 11.04 -16.05 -17.77
CA HIS A 376 11.41 -14.93 -18.62
C HIS A 376 12.84 -14.45 -18.34
N SER A 377 13.61 -14.20 -19.41
CA SER A 377 14.98 -13.70 -19.29
C SER A 377 15.00 -12.32 -18.64
N ARG A 378 16.07 -12.01 -17.91
CA ARG A 378 16.30 -10.67 -17.35
C ARG A 378 16.14 -9.56 -18.39
N GLU A 379 16.64 -9.77 -19.60
CA GLU A 379 16.63 -8.78 -20.68
C GLU A 379 15.22 -8.56 -21.26
N ASP A 380 14.35 -9.57 -21.28
CA ASP A 380 12.96 -9.40 -21.72
C ASP A 380 12.10 -8.72 -20.64
N VAL A 381 12.28 -9.10 -19.37
CA VAL A 381 11.63 -8.43 -18.24
C VAL A 381 12.06 -6.95 -18.14
N LYS A 382 13.34 -6.67 -18.40
CA LYS A 382 13.89 -5.30 -18.46
C LYS A 382 13.29 -4.46 -19.60
N LYS A 383 12.96 -5.06 -20.76
CA LYS A 383 12.18 -4.37 -21.82
C LYS A 383 10.75 -4.07 -21.35
N ALA A 384 10.11 -4.98 -20.62
CA ALA A 384 8.75 -4.82 -20.11
C ALA A 384 8.61 -3.81 -18.94
N LEU A 385 9.73 -3.38 -18.34
CA LEU A 385 9.77 -2.27 -17.37
C LEU A 385 9.73 -0.87 -18.04
N ALA A 386 9.42 -0.78 -19.34
CA ALA A 386 9.41 0.47 -20.11
C ALA A 386 8.50 1.56 -19.49
N PHE A 387 9.13 2.64 -18.99
CA PHE A 387 8.46 3.69 -18.22
C PHE A 387 7.38 4.48 -18.99
N ALA A 388 7.34 4.38 -20.32
CA ALA A 388 6.43 5.15 -21.18
C ALA A 388 4.96 4.73 -21.04
N GLU A 389 4.67 3.43 -20.97
CA GLU A 389 3.29 2.92 -20.88
C GLU A 389 2.64 3.31 -19.55
N TYR A 390 3.39 3.22 -18.44
CA TYR A 390 2.91 3.64 -17.12
C TYR A 390 2.58 5.14 -17.08
N ARG A 391 3.38 6.02 -17.71
CA ARG A 391 3.04 7.45 -17.85
C ARG A 391 1.77 7.68 -18.69
N LYS A 392 1.47 6.82 -19.67
CA LYS A 392 0.21 6.90 -20.43
C LYS A 392 -0.98 6.55 -19.54
N ALA A 393 -0.93 5.38 -18.87
CA ALA A 393 -1.99 4.94 -17.96
C ALA A 393 -2.25 5.94 -16.81
N GLN A 394 -1.17 6.52 -16.27
CA GLN A 394 -1.21 7.60 -15.27
C GLN A 394 -2.01 8.81 -15.75
N ARG A 395 -1.69 9.32 -16.95
CA ARG A 395 -2.37 10.47 -17.57
C ARG A 395 -3.84 10.19 -17.85
N THR A 396 -4.15 9.00 -18.37
CA THR A 396 -5.54 8.56 -18.61
C THR A 396 -6.34 8.52 -17.30
N ALA A 397 -5.79 7.91 -16.24
CA ALA A 397 -6.44 7.85 -14.95
C ALA A 397 -6.62 9.24 -14.30
N ALA A 398 -5.61 10.12 -14.41
CA ALA A 398 -5.69 11.50 -13.93
C ALA A 398 -6.76 12.32 -14.69
N SER A 399 -6.81 12.22 -16.02
CA SER A 399 -7.87 12.83 -16.84
C SER A 399 -9.25 12.33 -16.42
N LYS A 400 -9.41 11.02 -16.22
CA LYS A 400 -10.67 10.42 -15.76
C LYS A 400 -11.13 10.99 -14.42
N ILE A 401 -10.23 11.18 -13.45
CA ILE A 401 -10.56 11.85 -12.18
C ILE A 401 -11.02 13.29 -12.42
N GLU A 402 -10.31 14.04 -13.25
CA GLU A 402 -10.69 15.42 -13.58
C GLU A 402 -12.05 15.48 -14.27
N GLN A 403 -12.37 14.54 -15.17
CA GLN A 403 -13.67 14.43 -15.86
C GLN A 403 -14.81 14.04 -14.90
N ILE A 404 -14.60 13.09 -13.99
CA ILE A 404 -15.56 12.71 -12.95
C ILE A 404 -15.83 13.91 -12.02
N CYS A 405 -14.78 14.58 -11.53
CA CYS A 405 -14.95 15.77 -10.69
C CYS A 405 -15.53 16.96 -11.49
N LYS A 406 -15.27 17.11 -12.79
CA LYS A 406 -15.96 18.10 -13.64
C LYS A 406 -17.46 17.82 -13.79
N GLY A 407 -17.92 16.59 -13.53
CA GLY A 407 -19.30 16.13 -13.74
C GLY A 407 -19.58 15.63 -15.16
N VAL A 408 -18.53 15.27 -15.92
CA VAL A 408 -18.60 14.85 -17.33
C VAL A 408 -18.69 13.33 -17.46
N GLU A 409 -18.05 12.58 -16.57
CA GLU A 409 -18.08 11.12 -16.55
C GLU A 409 -18.65 10.56 -15.25
N LYS A 410 -19.34 9.42 -15.33
CA LYS A 410 -19.79 8.66 -14.15
C LYS A 410 -18.61 7.86 -13.57
N SER A 411 -18.56 7.75 -12.24
CA SER A 411 -17.55 6.98 -11.51
C SER A 411 -17.69 5.48 -11.81
N GLN A 412 -16.94 5.00 -12.81
CA GLN A 412 -16.84 3.60 -13.27
C GLN A 412 -15.39 3.09 -13.14
N SER A 413 -15.22 1.83 -12.75
CA SER A 413 -13.91 1.24 -12.43
C SER A 413 -12.96 1.18 -13.64
N LEU A 414 -11.65 1.36 -13.40
CA LEU A 414 -10.61 1.31 -14.43
C LEU A 414 -10.37 -0.08 -15.05
N SER A 415 -11.02 -1.15 -14.57
CA SER A 415 -10.75 -2.52 -15.03
C SER A 415 -11.02 -2.76 -16.53
N THR A 416 -11.85 -1.92 -17.16
CA THR A 416 -12.13 -1.93 -18.60
C THR A 416 -11.10 -1.16 -19.44
N ASP A 417 -10.50 -0.12 -18.87
CA ASP A 417 -9.94 1.00 -19.64
C ASP A 417 -8.49 0.77 -20.09
N PHE A 418 -7.87 -0.34 -19.66
CA PHE A 418 -6.59 -0.81 -20.18
C PHE A 418 -6.69 -1.41 -21.60
N ASN A 419 -7.91 -1.60 -22.12
CA ASN A 419 -8.14 -2.03 -23.50
C ASN A 419 -8.67 -0.86 -24.36
N LEU A 420 -7.77 -0.02 -24.88
CA LEU A 420 -7.89 0.62 -26.21
C LEU A 420 -6.61 1.40 -26.60
N GLU A 421 -6.40 1.53 -27.91
CA GLU A 421 -5.40 2.40 -28.56
C GLU A 421 -3.92 2.24 -28.15
N SER A 422 -3.30 1.11 -28.54
CA SER A 422 -1.90 1.12 -28.98
C SER A 422 -1.78 0.25 -30.23
N GLY A 423 -1.15 0.78 -31.29
CA GLY A 423 -1.04 0.09 -32.59
C GLY A 423 -0.04 -1.08 -32.58
N GLU A 424 0.90 -1.06 -31.64
CA GLU A 424 1.75 -2.19 -31.28
C GLU A 424 1.53 -2.44 -29.77
N LEU A 425 1.32 -3.71 -29.40
CA LEU A 425 1.07 -4.13 -28.03
C LEU A 425 2.32 -4.85 -27.51
N ALA A 426 2.87 -4.38 -26.38
CA ALA A 426 3.98 -5.06 -25.73
C ALA A 426 3.62 -6.53 -25.42
N PRO A 427 4.53 -7.50 -25.64
CA PRO A 427 4.26 -8.93 -25.41
C PRO A 427 4.08 -9.27 -23.92
N MET A 428 4.59 -8.41 -23.04
CA MET A 428 4.57 -8.54 -21.59
C MET A 428 4.32 -7.15 -20.98
N PHE A 429 3.41 -7.07 -20.02
CA PHE A 429 3.18 -5.89 -19.18
C PHE A 429 3.39 -6.28 -17.71
N ILE A 430 4.05 -5.43 -16.92
CA ILE A 430 4.33 -5.66 -15.48
C ILE A 430 3.44 -4.72 -14.66
N PRO A 431 3.14 -4.96 -13.37
CA PRO A 431 2.53 -3.95 -12.52
C PRO A 431 3.32 -2.63 -12.51
N GLY A 432 2.63 -1.50 -12.32
CA GLY A 432 3.26 -0.18 -12.27
C GLY A 432 4.11 0.06 -11.02
N PRO A 433 4.91 1.14 -11.02
CA PRO A 433 5.92 1.45 -9.98
C PRO A 433 5.37 1.75 -8.57
N PHE A 434 4.05 1.66 -8.39
CA PHE A 434 3.35 1.75 -7.11
C PHE A 434 3.20 0.41 -6.38
N ALA A 435 3.39 -0.73 -7.07
CA ALA A 435 3.08 -2.08 -6.57
C ALA A 435 4.35 -2.87 -6.22
N ILE A 436 4.37 -3.55 -5.07
CA ILE A 436 5.52 -4.31 -4.55
C ILE A 436 6.11 -5.33 -5.55
N ALA A 437 5.29 -5.93 -6.41
CA ALA A 437 5.74 -6.78 -7.52
C ALA A 437 6.71 -6.04 -8.47
N HIS A 438 6.42 -4.78 -8.83
CA HIS A 438 7.32 -3.95 -9.62
C HIS A 438 8.64 -3.69 -8.89
N HIS A 439 8.61 -3.50 -7.57
CA HIS A 439 9.84 -3.29 -6.80
C HIS A 439 10.70 -4.56 -6.73
N LEU A 440 10.10 -5.74 -6.52
CA LEU A 440 10.81 -7.02 -6.60
C LEU A 440 11.45 -7.20 -7.98
N ILE A 441 10.66 -7.03 -9.04
CA ILE A 441 11.09 -7.25 -10.43
C ILE A 441 12.18 -6.24 -10.85
N SER A 442 12.00 -4.95 -10.56
CA SER A 442 13.01 -3.92 -10.88
C SER A 442 14.27 -4.05 -10.04
N THR A 443 14.16 -4.36 -8.74
CA THR A 443 15.34 -4.59 -7.88
C THR A 443 16.13 -5.83 -8.32
N TRP A 444 15.46 -6.91 -8.73
CA TRP A 444 16.13 -8.05 -9.36
C TRP A 444 16.85 -7.62 -10.64
N VAL A 445 16.16 -6.97 -11.59
CA VAL A 445 16.73 -6.51 -12.87
C VAL A 445 17.95 -5.61 -12.65
N ASP A 446 17.83 -4.58 -11.81
CA ASP A 446 18.83 -3.54 -11.55
C ASP A 446 20.11 -4.09 -10.87
N GLN A 447 20.02 -5.19 -10.10
CA GLN A 447 21.18 -5.85 -9.48
C GLN A 447 22.07 -6.60 -10.48
N GLY A 448 21.59 -6.85 -11.70
CA GLY A 448 22.28 -7.70 -12.68
C GLY A 448 22.48 -9.14 -12.20
N SER A 449 23.41 -9.87 -12.82
CA SER A 449 23.86 -11.19 -12.37
C SER A 449 24.77 -11.14 -11.13
N GLY A 450 24.78 -9.99 -10.41
CA GLY A 450 25.40 -9.84 -9.10
C GLY A 450 24.61 -10.53 -8.01
N ASN A 451 25.26 -10.83 -6.88
CA ASN A 451 24.65 -11.64 -5.84
C ASN A 451 23.55 -10.84 -5.08
N VAL A 452 22.32 -11.35 -5.06
CA VAL A 452 21.12 -10.76 -4.43
C VAL A 452 21.27 -10.55 -2.90
N CYS A 453 22.32 -11.12 -2.30
CA CYS A 453 22.58 -11.15 -0.86
C CYS A 453 23.33 -9.91 -0.31
N SER A 454 23.17 -8.73 -0.90
CA SER A 454 23.67 -7.46 -0.34
C SER A 454 22.61 -6.80 0.56
N THR A 455 22.50 -7.28 1.80
CA THR A 455 21.60 -6.70 2.81
C THR A 455 21.84 -5.18 2.96
N PRO A 456 20.80 -4.33 2.96
CA PRO A 456 20.96 -2.94 3.38
C PRO A 456 21.41 -2.93 4.85
N GLN A 457 22.54 -2.28 5.14
CA GLN A 457 23.01 -2.15 6.52
C GLN A 457 21.96 -1.42 7.35
N ALA A 458 21.59 -1.99 8.49
CA ALA A 458 20.70 -1.32 9.44
C ALA A 458 21.33 0.01 9.89
N PRO A 459 20.56 1.10 9.98
CA PRO A 459 21.08 2.38 10.46
C PRO A 459 21.61 2.21 11.89
N SER A 460 22.82 2.71 12.15
CA SER A 460 23.46 2.59 13.46
C SER A 460 22.63 3.29 14.54
N LEU A 461 22.43 2.62 15.67
CA LEU A 461 21.69 3.11 16.85
C LEU A 461 22.44 4.20 17.65
N SER A 462 23.06 5.15 16.93
CA SER A 462 23.96 6.19 17.45
C SER A 462 23.36 7.60 17.38
N SER A 463 22.04 7.72 17.18
CA SER A 463 21.31 8.99 17.22
C SER A 463 19.86 8.79 17.64
N LEU A 464 19.64 8.76 18.96
CA LEU A 464 18.36 8.94 19.66
C LEU A 464 18.57 10.00 20.76
#